data_AF-A0A8S8XPN6-F1
#
_entry.id   AF-A0A8S8XPN6-F1
#
_cell.length_a   1.000
_cell.length_b   1.000
_cell.length_c   1.000
_cell.angle_alpha   90.00
_cell.angle_beta   90.00
_cell.angle_gamma   90.00
#
_symmetry.space_group_name_H-M   'P 1'
#
loop_
_entity.id
_entity.type
_entity.pdbx_description
1 polymer ?
#
loop_
_entity_poly.entity_id
_entity_poly.type
_entity_poly.pdbx_seq_one_letter_code
_entity_poly.pdbx_strand_id
1 'polypeptide(L)'
;MDSISLPSDSSSSVALLKYILKQKGLDPKLTVMGPDIDSMLSVSDGALIIGDRALDASKKHPSKVVLDLGLEWQNLSGCPMVFGVFAARRDTPLSSIRKAYDSLLEQLVEFENSESRRDLIVELSASNSGLSVARLDQYFGEVFNRLDDEHINGLNKFLKNACGLTQGAEFVRL
;
A
#
# COMPACT_ATOMS: atom_id res chain seq x y z
N MET A 1 14.75 -15.91 13.07
CA MET A 1 14.81 -14.66 12.28
C MET A 1 14.66 -13.58 13.30
N ASP A 2 15.76 -12.93 13.62
CA ASP A 2 15.93 -12.24 14.89
C ASP A 2 16.06 -10.73 14.68
N SER A 3 16.18 -10.30 13.43
CA SER A 3 16.28 -8.89 13.03
C SER A 3 15.55 -8.58 11.71
N ILE A 4 14.94 -7.39 11.63
CA ILE A 4 14.30 -6.88 10.41
C ILE A 4 14.70 -5.42 10.19
N SER A 5 15.18 -5.13 8.97
CA SER A 5 15.37 -3.77 8.49
C SER A 5 14.04 -3.19 7.99
N LEU A 6 13.74 -1.96 8.41
CA LEU A 6 12.53 -1.21 8.05
C LEU A 6 12.88 -0.05 7.12
N PRO A 7 12.05 0.21 6.10
CA PRO A 7 12.29 1.30 5.16
C PRO A 7 11.91 2.63 5.82
N SER A 8 12.74 3.66 5.65
CA SER A 8 12.50 5.00 6.20
C SER A 8 11.36 5.76 5.50
N ASP A 9 10.91 5.31 4.33
CA ASP A 9 9.93 5.97 3.46
C ASP A 9 8.52 5.36 3.55
N SER A 10 8.22 4.54 4.57
CA SER A 10 6.88 3.97 4.78
C SER A 10 6.44 3.92 6.23
N SER A 11 5.47 4.77 6.61
CA SER A 11 4.86 4.69 7.95
C SER A 11 3.79 3.59 8.04
N SER A 12 2.92 3.48 7.03
CA SER A 12 1.79 2.53 7.05
C SER A 12 2.25 1.07 7.06
N SER A 13 3.18 0.68 6.18
CA SER A 13 3.64 -0.71 6.10
C SER A 13 4.49 -1.10 7.32
N VAL A 14 5.23 -0.16 7.89
CA VAL A 14 5.97 -0.38 9.15
C VAL A 14 5.01 -0.63 10.32
N ALA A 15 3.95 0.17 10.44
CA ALA A 15 2.93 -0.03 11.48
C ALA A 15 2.23 -1.40 11.29
N LEU A 16 1.89 -1.75 10.05
CA LEU A 16 1.26 -3.03 9.73
C LEU A 16 2.16 -4.22 10.07
N LEU A 17 3.44 -4.19 9.69
CA LEU A 17 4.39 -5.26 10.02
C LEU A 17 4.52 -5.42 11.54
N LYS A 18 4.67 -4.32 12.29
CA LYS A 18 4.75 -4.37 13.76
C LYS A 18 3.50 -5.01 14.38
N TYR A 19 2.32 -4.66 13.87
CA TYR A 19 1.07 -5.28 14.29
C TYR A 19 1.06 -6.79 14.01
N ILE A 20 1.40 -7.20 12.80
CA ILE A 20 1.44 -8.61 12.39
C ILE A 20 2.42 -9.42 13.27
N LEU A 21 3.63 -8.91 13.48
CA LEU A 21 4.64 -9.56 14.32
C LEU A 21 4.09 -9.80 15.73
N LYS A 22 3.46 -8.77 16.32
CA LYS A 22 2.80 -8.88 17.62
C LYS A 22 1.69 -9.93 17.64
N GLN A 23 0.84 -9.98 16.61
CA GLN A 23 -0.21 -11.01 16.52
C GLN A 23 0.36 -12.44 16.40
N LYS A 24 1.52 -12.59 15.77
CA LYS A 24 2.24 -13.87 15.66
C LYS A 24 3.12 -14.18 16.88
N GLY A 25 3.16 -13.31 17.91
CA GLY A 25 4.02 -13.49 19.08
C GLY A 25 5.52 -13.39 18.78
N LEU A 26 5.89 -12.68 17.71
CA LEU A 26 7.27 -12.48 17.28
C LEU A 26 7.79 -11.11 17.73
N ASP A 27 9.05 -11.06 18.19
CA ASP A 27 9.70 -9.83 18.67
C ASP A 27 11.14 -9.68 18.10
N PRO A 28 11.30 -9.58 16.77
CA PRO A 28 12.61 -9.38 16.18
C PRO A 28 13.10 -7.94 16.39
N LYS A 29 14.42 -7.74 16.43
CA LYS A 29 15.02 -6.41 16.48
C LYS A 29 14.71 -5.63 15.20
N LEU A 30 14.05 -4.48 15.32
CA LEU A 30 13.69 -3.62 14.19
C LEU A 30 14.66 -2.44 14.04
N THR A 31 15.25 -2.26 12.87
CA THR A 31 16.17 -1.15 12.58
C THR A 31 15.70 -0.37 11.36
N VAL A 32 15.54 0.95 11.47
CA VAL A 32 15.14 1.80 10.33
C VAL A 32 16.38 2.18 9.52
N MET A 33 16.29 2.06 8.20
CA MET A 33 17.34 2.50 7.27
C MET A 33 16.77 2.83 5.88
N GLY A 34 17.65 3.28 4.97
CA GLY A 34 17.27 3.57 3.59
C GLY A 34 16.73 2.32 2.87
N PRO A 35 15.78 2.48 1.93
CA PRO A 35 15.03 1.39 1.30
C PRO A 35 15.83 0.69 0.19
N ASP A 36 16.98 0.12 0.54
CA ASP A 36 17.83 -0.67 -0.36
C ASP A 36 17.90 -2.12 0.14
N ILE A 37 17.33 -3.07 -0.62
CA ILE A 37 17.17 -4.45 -0.16
C ILE A 37 18.49 -5.14 0.15
N ASP A 38 19.53 -4.91 -0.67
CA ASP A 38 20.83 -5.56 -0.51
C ASP A 38 21.54 -5.05 0.75
N SER A 39 21.55 -3.73 0.96
CA SER A 39 22.07 -3.13 2.19
C SER A 39 21.27 -3.57 3.41
N MET A 40 19.94 -3.61 3.31
CA MET A 40 19.06 -4.01 4.42
C MET A 40 19.28 -5.47 4.85
N LEU A 41 19.47 -6.38 3.90
CA LEU A 41 19.74 -7.79 4.17
C LEU A 41 21.19 -8.08 4.55
N SER A 42 22.12 -7.14 4.29
CA SER A 42 23.51 -7.29 4.75
C SER A 42 23.66 -7.13 6.27
N VAL A 43 22.69 -6.50 6.93
CA VAL A 43 22.72 -6.18 8.37
C VAL A 43 21.53 -6.75 9.15
N SER A 44 20.60 -7.43 8.50
CA SER A 44 19.42 -8.03 9.14
C SER A 44 18.95 -9.27 8.39
N ASP A 45 18.28 -10.17 9.12
CA ASP A 45 17.78 -11.44 8.58
C ASP A 45 16.63 -11.27 7.59
N GLY A 46 15.90 -10.14 7.69
CA GLY A 46 14.87 -9.77 6.73
C GLY A 46 14.78 -8.27 6.52
N ALA A 47 14.06 -7.89 5.47
CA ALA A 47 13.85 -6.51 5.07
C ALA A 47 12.39 -6.30 4.68
N LEU A 48 11.77 -5.24 5.19
CA LEU A 48 10.50 -4.75 4.66
C LEU A 48 10.78 -3.83 3.46
N ILE A 49 10.23 -4.15 2.30
CA ILE A 49 10.33 -3.33 1.09
C ILE A 49 8.92 -3.02 0.60
N ILE A 50 8.72 -1.83 0.02
CA ILE A 50 7.43 -1.36 -0.50
C ILE A 50 7.58 -0.73 -1.89
N GLY A 51 6.46 -0.48 -2.57
CA GLY A 51 6.40 0.17 -3.87
C GLY A 51 7.05 -0.66 -4.98
N ASP A 52 7.53 0.01 -6.02
CA ASP A 52 8.12 -0.63 -7.21
C ASP A 52 9.30 -1.54 -6.85
N ARG A 53 10.07 -1.18 -5.82
CA ARG A 53 11.19 -1.98 -5.31
C ARG A 53 10.74 -3.36 -4.83
N ALA A 54 9.54 -3.45 -4.23
CA ALA A 54 8.98 -4.72 -3.77
C ALA A 54 8.51 -5.57 -4.95
N LEU A 55 7.91 -4.95 -5.97
CA LEU A 55 7.50 -5.62 -7.21
C LEU A 55 8.72 -6.21 -7.95
N ASP A 56 9.80 -5.46 -8.04
CA ASP A 56 11.06 -5.91 -8.62
C ASP A 56 11.73 -7.02 -7.82
N ALA A 57 11.84 -6.84 -6.49
CA ALA A 57 12.49 -7.81 -5.61
C ALA A 57 11.74 -9.15 -5.58
N SER A 58 10.41 -9.12 -5.48
CA SER A 58 9.57 -10.33 -5.50
C SER A 58 9.70 -11.12 -6.80
N LYS A 59 9.90 -10.43 -7.94
CA LYS A 59 10.13 -11.09 -9.23
C LYS A 59 11.54 -11.66 -9.36
N LYS A 60 12.57 -10.90 -8.95
CA LYS A 60 13.98 -11.33 -9.02
C LYS A 60 14.28 -12.46 -8.05
N HIS A 61 13.64 -12.46 -6.89
CA HIS A 61 13.90 -13.39 -5.78
C HIS A 61 12.61 -13.91 -5.13
N PRO A 62 11.75 -14.65 -5.88
CA PRO A 62 10.45 -15.09 -5.36
C PRO A 62 10.58 -15.98 -4.12
N SER A 63 11.63 -16.80 -4.04
CA SER A 63 11.91 -17.65 -2.88
C SER A 63 12.32 -16.87 -1.62
N LYS A 64 12.66 -15.58 -1.73
CA LYS A 64 12.97 -14.71 -0.59
C LYS A 64 11.73 -13.97 -0.08
N VAL A 65 10.59 -14.06 -0.75
CA VAL A 65 9.33 -13.45 -0.29
C VAL A 65 8.74 -14.36 0.79
N VAL A 66 8.90 -13.95 2.04
CA VAL A 66 8.42 -14.72 3.20
C VAL A 66 7.02 -14.28 3.62
N LEU A 67 6.66 -13.02 3.41
CA LEU A 67 5.42 -12.43 3.93
C LEU A 67 4.88 -11.35 3.01
N ASP A 68 3.63 -11.52 2.56
CA ASP A 68 2.82 -10.46 1.97
C ASP A 68 1.98 -9.80 3.08
N LEU A 69 2.21 -8.51 3.33
CA LEU A 69 1.52 -7.82 4.43
C LEU A 69 0.02 -7.63 4.17
N GLY A 70 -0.39 -7.45 2.92
CA GLY A 70 -1.80 -7.28 2.56
C GLY A 70 -2.57 -8.59 2.75
N LEU A 71 -2.00 -9.69 2.30
CA LEU A 71 -2.56 -11.02 2.51
C LEU A 71 -2.60 -11.39 4.00
N GLU A 72 -1.52 -11.14 4.74
CA GLU A 72 -1.49 -11.44 6.17
C GLU A 72 -2.48 -10.57 6.96
N TRP A 73 -2.65 -9.30 6.59
CA TRP A 73 -3.71 -8.47 7.15
C TRP A 73 -5.10 -9.06 6.88
N GLN A 74 -5.36 -9.52 5.66
CA GLN A 74 -6.62 -10.14 5.30
C GLN A 74 -6.86 -11.41 6.12
N ASN A 75 -5.85 -12.25 6.29
CA ASN A 75 -5.93 -13.47 7.11
C ASN A 75 -6.23 -13.16 8.59
N LEU A 76 -5.62 -12.12 9.15
CA LEU A 76 -5.80 -11.73 10.56
C LEU A 76 -7.11 -10.98 10.82
N SER A 77 -7.52 -10.11 9.91
CA SER A 77 -8.62 -9.15 10.13
C SER A 77 -9.92 -9.53 9.44
N GLY A 78 -9.85 -10.40 8.43
CA GLY A 78 -10.95 -10.71 7.51
C GLY A 78 -11.35 -9.55 6.59
N CYS A 79 -10.50 -8.53 6.44
CA CYS A 79 -10.79 -7.33 5.64
C CYS A 79 -9.64 -6.98 4.70
N PRO A 80 -9.90 -6.31 3.56
CA PRO A 80 -8.84 -5.78 2.71
C PRO A 80 -7.99 -4.73 3.46
N MET A 81 -6.73 -4.62 3.07
CA MET A 81 -5.81 -3.61 3.60
C MET A 81 -5.87 -2.33 2.76
N VAL A 82 -5.98 -1.17 3.41
CA VAL A 82 -5.96 0.15 2.75
C VAL A 82 -4.61 0.82 3.02
N PHE A 83 -3.74 0.86 2.01
CA PHE A 83 -2.39 1.44 2.15
C PHE A 83 -2.33 2.96 1.99
N GLY A 84 -3.27 3.56 1.26
CA GLY A 84 -3.29 4.99 0.98
C GLY A 84 -4.72 5.50 0.74
N VAL A 85 -4.92 6.78 1.04
CA VAL A 85 -6.17 7.51 0.79
C VAL A 85 -5.83 8.90 0.28
N PHE A 86 -6.72 9.50 -0.51
CA PHE A 86 -6.70 10.94 -0.74
C PHE A 86 -7.34 11.65 0.45
N ALA A 87 -6.60 12.58 1.06
CA ALA A 87 -7.06 13.37 2.19
C ALA A 87 -6.87 14.86 1.92
N ALA A 88 -7.80 15.67 2.40
CA ALA A 88 -7.72 17.12 2.38
C ALA A 88 -7.67 17.67 3.82
N ARG A 89 -7.07 18.84 4.00
CA ARG A 89 -7.17 19.54 5.29
C ARG A 89 -8.61 19.92 5.59
N ARG A 90 -9.00 19.91 6.86
CA ARG A 90 -10.37 20.22 7.31
C ARG A 90 -10.86 21.62 6.92
N ASP A 91 -9.94 22.56 6.69
CA ASP A 91 -10.21 23.93 6.28
C ASP A 91 -10.20 24.15 4.76
N THR A 92 -10.03 23.09 3.97
CA THR A 92 -10.12 23.17 2.50
C THR A 92 -11.56 23.49 2.08
N PRO A 93 -11.79 24.47 1.17
CA PRO A 93 -13.13 24.78 0.67
C PRO A 93 -13.81 23.56 0.03
N LEU A 94 -15.07 23.29 0.39
CA LEU A 94 -15.84 22.15 -0.12
C LEU A 94 -15.94 22.14 -1.66
N SER A 95 -16.03 23.31 -2.29
CA SER A 95 -16.05 23.44 -3.74
C SER A 95 -14.75 22.92 -4.39
N SER A 96 -13.60 23.17 -3.76
CA SER A 96 -12.30 22.65 -4.21
C SER A 96 -12.22 21.13 -4.03
N ILE A 97 -12.72 20.61 -2.90
CA ILE A 97 -12.76 19.16 -2.64
C ILE A 97 -13.66 18.47 -3.67
N ARG A 98 -14.87 18.99 -3.91
CA ARG A 98 -15.80 18.43 -4.89
C ARG A 98 -15.20 18.40 -6.30
N LYS A 99 -14.58 19.50 -6.73
CA LYS A 99 -13.88 19.55 -8.03
C LYS A 99 -12.77 18.49 -8.16
N ALA A 100 -11.96 18.32 -7.12
CA ALA A 100 -10.91 17.31 -7.12
C ALA A 100 -11.48 15.89 -7.12
N TYR A 101 -12.51 15.64 -6.32
CA TYR A 101 -13.22 14.37 -6.26
C TYR A 101 -13.83 13.98 -7.61
N ASP A 102 -14.58 14.89 -8.23
CA ASP A 102 -15.23 14.65 -9.54
C ASP A 102 -14.16 14.32 -10.60
N SER A 103 -13.06 15.08 -10.62
CA SER A 103 -11.96 14.83 -11.54
C SER A 103 -11.28 13.48 -11.31
N LEU A 104 -10.99 13.10 -10.06
CA LEU A 104 -10.39 11.80 -9.76
C LEU A 104 -11.32 10.65 -10.14
N LEU A 105 -12.62 10.78 -9.87
CA LEU A 105 -13.62 9.77 -10.18
C LEU A 105 -13.80 9.61 -11.69
N GLU A 106 -13.87 10.71 -12.44
CA GLU A 106 -13.92 10.70 -13.90
C GLU A 106 -12.71 9.96 -14.49
N GLN A 107 -11.50 10.27 -14.03
CA GLN A 107 -10.28 9.63 -14.51
C GLN A 107 -10.22 8.13 -14.16
N LEU A 108 -10.69 7.75 -12.96
CA LEU A 108 -10.79 6.34 -12.58
C LEU A 108 -11.80 5.59 -13.46
N VAL A 109 -12.98 6.18 -13.69
CA VAL A 109 -14.02 5.60 -14.55
C VAL A 109 -13.52 5.45 -15.98
N GLU A 110 -12.81 6.44 -16.54
CA GLU A 110 -12.20 6.30 -17.87
C GLU A 110 -11.17 5.17 -17.90
N PHE A 111 -10.30 5.08 -16.89
CA PHE A 111 -9.28 4.02 -16.82
C PHE A 111 -9.90 2.61 -16.71
N GLU A 112 -11.01 2.46 -16.00
CA GLU A 112 -11.69 1.17 -15.82
C GLU A 112 -12.53 0.74 -17.03
N ASN A 113 -13.10 1.70 -17.77
CA ASN A 113 -14.10 1.40 -18.81
C ASN A 113 -13.62 1.66 -20.25
N SER A 114 -12.41 2.18 -20.44
CA SER A 114 -11.81 2.39 -21.77
C SER A 114 -10.50 1.64 -21.90
N GLU A 115 -10.48 0.63 -22.77
CA GLU A 115 -9.28 -0.16 -23.09
C GLU A 115 -8.15 0.73 -23.61
N SER A 116 -8.45 1.66 -24.54
CA SER A 116 -7.45 2.60 -25.06
C SER A 116 -6.91 3.54 -23.99
N ARG A 117 -7.73 3.98 -23.03
CA ARG A 117 -7.26 4.78 -21.89
C ARG A 117 -6.35 3.95 -20.99
N ARG A 118 -6.73 2.71 -20.69
CA ARG A 118 -5.94 1.80 -19.88
C ARG A 118 -4.57 1.55 -20.51
N ASP A 119 -4.54 1.16 -21.78
CA ASP A 119 -3.31 0.88 -22.52
C ASP A 119 -2.36 2.07 -22.50
N LEU A 120 -2.88 3.28 -22.78
CA LEU A 120 -2.11 4.51 -22.72
C LEU A 120 -1.48 4.73 -21.34
N ILE A 121 -2.23 4.53 -20.26
CA ILE A 121 -1.71 4.72 -18.89
C ILE A 121 -0.67 3.66 -18.53
N VAL A 122 -0.86 2.40 -18.96
CA VAL A 122 0.12 1.33 -18.74
C VAL A 122 1.41 1.63 -19.50
N GLU A 123 1.35 2.04 -20.76
CA GLU A 123 2.51 2.40 -21.58
C GLU A 123 3.29 3.58 -20.98
N LEU A 124 2.59 4.66 -20.61
CA LEU A 124 3.20 5.81 -19.96
C LEU A 124 3.86 5.43 -18.63
N SER A 125 3.21 4.56 -17.84
CA SER A 125 3.76 4.09 -16.56
C SER A 125 5.00 3.21 -16.77
N ALA A 126 5.00 2.35 -17.80
CA ALA A 126 6.14 1.50 -18.16
C ALA A 126 7.37 2.33 -18.54
N SER A 127 7.17 3.40 -19.32
CA SER A 127 8.24 4.29 -19.75
C SER A 127 8.98 5.01 -18.60
N ASN A 128 8.32 5.15 -17.44
CA ASN A 128 8.82 5.93 -16.30
C ASN A 128 9.24 5.08 -15.09
N SER A 129 8.89 3.79 -15.04
CA SER A 129 9.13 2.91 -13.87
C SER A 129 10.21 1.85 -14.08
N GLY A 130 10.64 1.61 -15.32
CA GLY A 130 11.54 0.50 -15.66
C GLY A 130 10.84 -0.88 -15.65
N LEU A 131 9.54 -0.93 -15.37
CA LEU A 131 8.73 -2.14 -15.41
C LEU A 131 8.17 -2.38 -16.81
N SER A 132 8.04 -3.65 -17.20
CA SER A 132 7.39 -4.03 -18.46
C SER A 132 5.90 -3.71 -18.45
N VAL A 133 5.34 -3.30 -19.60
CA VAL A 133 3.89 -3.10 -19.83
C VAL A 133 3.05 -4.24 -19.23
N ALA A 134 3.38 -5.49 -19.56
CA ALA A 134 2.66 -6.66 -19.06
C ALA A 134 2.64 -6.78 -17.51
N ARG A 135 3.71 -6.35 -16.83
CA ARG A 135 3.74 -6.39 -15.35
C ARG A 135 2.89 -5.28 -14.76
N LEU A 136 2.93 -4.09 -15.33
CA LEU A 136 2.11 -2.96 -14.86
C LEU A 136 0.63 -3.19 -15.10
N ASP A 137 0.27 -3.76 -16.25
CA ASP A 137 -1.11 -4.13 -16.53
C ASP A 137 -1.64 -5.13 -15.50
N GLN A 138 -0.85 -6.18 -15.22
CA GLN A 138 -1.17 -7.14 -14.15
C GLN A 138 -1.28 -6.44 -12.78
N TYR A 139 -0.30 -5.62 -12.41
CA TYR A 139 -0.27 -4.92 -11.13
C TYR A 139 -1.46 -3.97 -10.93
N PHE A 140 -1.85 -3.23 -11.96
CA PHE A 140 -3.04 -2.38 -11.91
C PHE A 140 -4.34 -3.18 -11.85
N GLY A 141 -4.33 -4.47 -12.20
CA GLY A 141 -5.43 -5.41 -11.92
C GLY A 141 -5.42 -5.98 -10.49
N GLU A 142 -4.28 -5.95 -9.79
CA GLU A 142 -4.12 -6.41 -8.41
C GLU A 142 -4.54 -5.33 -7.39
N VAL A 143 -4.50 -4.05 -7.77
CA VAL A 143 -4.80 -2.91 -6.90
C VAL A 143 -6.24 -2.45 -7.06
N PHE A 144 -6.95 -2.31 -5.94
CA PHE A 144 -8.30 -1.75 -5.88
C PHE A 144 -8.26 -0.27 -5.50
N ASN A 145 -8.76 0.60 -6.39
CA ASN A 145 -8.77 2.07 -6.21
C ASN A 145 -10.14 2.62 -5.80
N ARG A 146 -11.09 1.74 -5.47
CA ARG A 146 -12.40 2.10 -4.94
C ARG A 146 -12.44 1.80 -3.45
N LEU A 147 -13.09 2.68 -2.68
CA LEU A 147 -13.19 2.57 -1.23
C LEU A 147 -14.66 2.37 -0.84
N ASP A 148 -15.08 1.11 -0.73
CA ASP A 148 -16.41 0.73 -0.26
C ASP A 148 -16.46 0.46 1.26
N ASP A 149 -17.60 0.00 1.75
CA ASP A 149 -17.82 -0.28 3.18
C ASP A 149 -16.86 -1.33 3.75
N GLU A 150 -16.47 -2.34 2.97
CA GLU A 150 -15.52 -3.37 3.41
C GLU A 150 -14.12 -2.80 3.57
N HIS A 151 -13.70 -1.95 2.62
CA HIS A 151 -12.43 -1.23 2.69
C HIS A 151 -12.42 -0.22 3.83
N ILE A 152 -13.52 0.50 4.07
CA ILE A 152 -13.66 1.44 5.20
C ILE A 152 -13.57 0.68 6.53
N ASN A 153 -14.19 -0.49 6.64
CA ASN A 153 -14.08 -1.34 7.81
C ASN A 153 -12.63 -1.81 8.04
N GLY A 154 -11.96 -2.26 6.98
CA GLY A 154 -10.53 -2.61 7.00
C GLY A 154 -9.64 -1.46 7.46
N LEU A 155 -9.80 -0.27 6.87
CA LEU A 155 -9.09 0.95 7.25
C LEU A 155 -9.30 1.28 8.73
N ASN A 156 -10.54 1.25 9.21
CA ASN A 156 -10.84 1.56 10.61
C ASN A 156 -10.27 0.54 11.59
N LYS A 157 -10.27 -0.76 11.24
CA LYS A 157 -9.59 -1.79 12.01
C LYS A 157 -8.09 -1.54 12.08
N PHE A 158 -7.46 -1.17 10.96
CA PHE A 158 -6.03 -0.86 10.91
C PHE A 158 -5.67 0.35 11.79
N LEU A 159 -6.40 1.45 11.63
CA LEU A 159 -6.18 2.68 12.41
C LEU A 159 -6.28 2.44 13.92
N LYS A 160 -7.24 1.62 14.36
CA LYS A 160 -7.41 1.28 15.78
C LYS A 160 -6.34 0.29 16.27
N ASN A 161 -6.18 -0.83 15.57
CA ASN A 161 -5.42 -1.97 16.08
C ASN A 161 -3.92 -1.83 15.87
N ALA A 162 -3.50 -1.31 14.70
CA ALA A 162 -2.09 -1.17 14.35
C ALA A 162 -1.54 0.22 14.70
N CYS A 163 -2.36 1.28 14.54
CA CYS A 163 -1.92 2.65 14.79
C CYS A 163 -2.32 3.20 16.17
N GLY A 164 -3.19 2.50 16.92
CA GLY A 164 -3.58 2.91 18.28
C GLY A 164 -4.50 4.12 18.34
N LEU A 165 -5.19 4.47 17.24
CA LEU A 165 -6.15 5.57 17.23
C LEU A 165 -7.45 5.18 17.93
N THR A 166 -8.03 6.13 18.67
CA THR A 166 -9.31 5.93 19.39
C THR A 166 -10.53 6.07 18.47
N GLN A 167 -10.39 6.82 17.37
CA GLN A 167 -11.44 7.07 16.39
C GLN A 167 -11.00 6.56 15.01
N GLY A 168 -11.99 6.22 14.19
CA GLY A 168 -11.78 5.81 12.80
C GLY A 168 -11.57 7.01 11.87
N ALA A 169 -11.52 6.72 10.57
CA ALA A 169 -11.50 7.75 9.54
C ALA A 169 -12.82 8.54 9.52
N GLU A 170 -12.72 9.86 9.32
CA GLU A 170 -13.85 10.75 9.05
C GLU A 170 -13.89 11.06 7.55
N PHE A 171 -15.08 10.99 6.96
CA PHE A 171 -15.28 11.24 5.53
C PHE A 171 -16.07 12.54 5.32
N VAL A 172 -15.62 13.35 4.36
CA VAL A 172 -16.34 14.53 3.91
C VAL A 172 -17.62 14.09 3.20
N ARG A 173 -18.76 14.71 3.53
CA ARG A 173 -20.01 14.52 2.79
C ARG A 173 -20.03 15.53 1.64
N LEU A 174 -19.76 15.03 0.43
CA LEU A 174 -19.71 15.82 -0.80
C LEU A 174 -21.08 15.94 -1.47
#